data_AF-X1RB00-F1
#
_entry.id   AF-X1RB00-F1
#
_cell.length_a   1.000
_cell.length_b   1.000
_cell.length_c   1.000
_cell.angle_alpha   90.00
_cell.angle_beta   90.00
_cell.angle_gamma   90.00
#
_symmetry.space_group_name_H-M   'P 1'
#
loop_
_entity.id
_entity.type
_entity.pdbx_description
1 polymer ?
#
loop_
_entity_poly.entity_id
_entity_poly.type
_entity_poly.pdbx_seq_one_letter_code
_entity_poly.pdbx_strand_id
1 'polypeptide(L)'
;LLIQINWDAKGGFYYLPLEVQRKVFRDIGRERYIKLPKPGTNPRGVEISKEALEALVADKDLKAIEIHWQKTKISYDPYKRWVDHWKEK
;
A
#
# COMPACT_ATOMS: atom_id res chain seq x y z
N LEU A 1 -6.29 5.78 -4.79
CA LEU A 1 -4.88 5.75 -5.22
C LEU A 1 -4.15 4.72 -4.38
N LEU A 2 -3.35 3.86 -5.00
CA LEU A 2 -2.56 2.81 -4.34
C LEU A 2 -1.13 2.87 -4.87
N ILE A 3 -0.14 2.78 -3.98
CA ILE A 3 1.28 2.71 -4.36
C ILE A 3 1.82 1.35 -3.93
N GLN A 4 2.33 0.60 -4.88
CA GLN A 4 3.08 -0.63 -4.63
C GLN A 4 4.57 -0.29 -4.68
N ILE A 5 5.18 -0.15 -3.51
CA ILE A 5 6.62 0.04 -3.37
C ILE A 5 7.30 -1.33 -3.44
N ASN A 6 8.26 -1.49 -4.36
CA ASN A 6 9.04 -2.72 -4.51
C ASN A 6 10.50 -2.40 -4.81
N TRP A 7 11.29 -2.16 -3.75
CA TRP A 7 12.68 -1.73 -3.86
C TRP A 7 13.54 -2.63 -4.75
N ASP A 8 14.39 -1.99 -5.54
CA ASP A 8 15.32 -2.60 -6.49
C ASP A 8 14.60 -3.44 -7.58
N ALA A 9 13.30 -3.24 -7.73
CA ALA A 9 12.42 -4.00 -8.62
C ALA A 9 11.28 -3.12 -9.17
N LYS A 10 10.38 -3.73 -9.94
CA LYS A 10 9.19 -3.07 -10.49
C LYS A 10 8.06 -3.07 -9.45
N GLY A 11 7.47 -1.92 -9.26
CA GLY A 11 6.18 -1.71 -8.59
C GLY A 11 5.35 -0.74 -9.41
N GLY A 12 4.47 0.02 -8.76
CA GLY A 12 3.62 0.94 -9.51
C GLY A 12 2.77 1.87 -8.68
N PHE A 13 2.22 2.86 -9.37
CA PHE A 13 1.27 3.82 -8.84
C PHE A 13 -0.07 3.65 -9.57
N TYR A 14 -1.09 3.26 -8.82
CA TYR A 14 -2.37 2.80 -9.32
C TYR A 14 -3.50 3.77 -8.95
N TYR A 15 -4.26 4.18 -9.96
CA TYR A 15 -5.55 4.82 -9.80
C TYR A 15 -6.64 3.75 -9.83
N LEU A 16 -7.31 3.61 -8.69
CA LEU A 16 -8.41 2.68 -8.46
C LEU A 16 -9.72 3.48 -8.34
N PRO A 17 -10.52 3.57 -9.42
CA PRO A 17 -11.85 4.21 -9.36
C PRO A 17 -12.75 3.55 -8.32
N LEU A 18 -13.73 4.29 -7.80
CA LEU A 18 -14.69 3.75 -6.84
C LEU A 18 -15.61 2.71 -7.51
N GLU A 19 -15.89 2.90 -8.79
CA GLU A 19 -16.73 2.07 -9.62
C GLU A 19 -16.13 0.67 -9.77
N VAL A 20 -14.81 0.60 -9.98
CA VAL A 20 -14.04 -0.65 -10.02
C VAL A 20 -14.08 -1.34 -8.65
N GLN A 21 -13.90 -0.60 -7.56
CA GLN A 21 -13.98 -1.15 -6.21
C GLN A 21 -15.36 -1.74 -5.90
N ARG A 22 -16.42 -1.01 -6.23
CA ARG A 22 -17.81 -1.48 -6.05
C ARG A 22 -18.13 -2.67 -6.93
N LYS A 23 -17.63 -2.70 -8.17
CA LYS A 23 -17.79 -3.83 -9.08
C LYS A 23 -17.16 -5.09 -8.48
N VAL A 24 -15.87 -5.06 -8.15
CA VAL A 24 -15.17 -6.21 -7.55
C VAL A 24 -15.83 -6.63 -6.23
N PHE A 25 -16.23 -5.69 -5.38
CA PHE A 25 -16.93 -6.00 -4.13
C PHE A 25 -18.25 -6.76 -4.35
N ARG A 26 -19.06 -6.37 -5.34
CA ARG A 26 -20.29 -7.08 -5.69
C ARG A 26 -20.01 -8.47 -6.27
N ASP A 27 -18.97 -8.60 -7.08
CA ASP A 27 -18.67 -9.83 -7.81
C ASP A 27 -18.14 -10.94 -6.88
N ILE A 28 -17.27 -10.59 -5.92
CA ILE A 28 -16.67 -11.59 -5.00
C ILE A 28 -17.38 -11.69 -3.65
N GLY A 29 -18.14 -10.66 -3.26
CA GLY A 29 -18.88 -10.58 -2.00
C GLY A 29 -18.04 -10.20 -0.78
N ARG A 30 -18.74 -9.77 0.29
CA ARG A 30 -18.14 -9.18 1.50
C ARG A 30 -17.08 -10.07 2.15
N GLU A 31 -17.40 -11.35 2.37
CA GLU A 31 -16.55 -12.28 3.12
C GLU A 31 -15.21 -12.56 2.42
N ARG A 32 -15.20 -12.48 1.08
CA ARG A 32 -13.98 -12.66 0.27
C ARG A 32 -13.27 -11.35 0.03
N TYR A 33 -13.97 -10.23 0.06
CA TYR A 33 -13.36 -8.91 -0.11
C TYR A 33 -12.66 -8.43 1.16
N ILE A 34 -13.28 -8.64 2.32
CA ILE A 34 -12.83 -8.14 3.61
C ILE A 34 -12.24 -9.28 4.43
N LYS A 35 -10.97 -9.16 4.77
CA LYS A 35 -10.27 -10.11 5.63
C LYS A 35 -10.31 -9.64 7.08
N LEU A 36 -11.00 -10.39 7.92
CA LEU A 36 -11.06 -10.11 9.35
C LEU A 36 -9.72 -10.45 10.04
N PRO A 37 -9.35 -9.72 11.10
CA PRO A 37 -8.12 -9.98 11.84
C PRO A 37 -8.13 -11.38 12.47
N LYS A 38 -7.01 -12.10 12.41
CA LYS A 38 -6.91 -13.46 12.95
C LYS A 38 -6.94 -13.44 14.49
N PRO A 39 -7.89 -14.12 15.15
CA PRO A 39 -7.92 -14.22 16.61
C PRO A 39 -6.63 -14.83 17.16
N GLY A 40 -6.20 -14.37 18.34
CA GLY A 40 -4.96 -14.86 18.98
C GLY A 40 -3.67 -14.34 18.34
N THR A 41 -3.75 -13.33 17.46
CA THR A 41 -2.59 -12.59 16.95
C THR A 41 -2.68 -11.12 17.35
N ASN A 42 -1.66 -10.31 17.03
CA ASN A 42 -1.67 -8.86 17.27
C ASN A 42 -1.83 -8.08 15.94
N PRO A 43 -3.00 -8.17 15.26
CA PRO A 43 -3.22 -7.50 13.99
C PRO A 43 -3.41 -6.00 14.19
N ARG A 44 -3.36 -5.24 13.08
CA ARG A 44 -3.49 -3.77 13.10
C ARG A 44 -4.81 -3.26 12.53
N GLY A 45 -5.73 -4.17 12.21
CA GLY A 45 -7.06 -3.83 11.71
C GLY A 45 -7.58 -4.86 10.73
N VAL A 46 -8.72 -4.52 10.14
CA VAL A 46 -9.33 -5.24 9.03
C VAL A 46 -8.57 -4.93 7.74
N GLU A 47 -8.40 -5.93 6.88
CA GLU A 47 -7.63 -5.82 5.63
C GLU A 47 -8.53 -6.06 4.41
N ILE A 48 -8.13 -5.55 3.24
CA ILE A 48 -8.60 -6.08 1.96
C ILE A 48 -7.94 -7.45 1.72
N SER A 49 -8.68 -8.42 1.20
CA SER A 49 -8.09 -9.72 0.88
C SER A 49 -7.10 -9.61 -0.29
N LYS A 50 -6.16 -10.56 -0.35
CA LYS A 50 -5.24 -10.68 -1.49
C LYS A 50 -6.00 -10.86 -2.80
N GLU A 51 -7.01 -11.71 -2.80
CA GLU A 51 -7.85 -11.99 -3.96
C GLU A 51 -8.54 -10.72 -4.49
N ALA A 52 -9.13 -9.93 -3.58
CA ALA A 52 -9.80 -8.70 -3.94
C ALA A 52 -8.80 -7.68 -4.52
N LEU A 53 -7.62 -7.56 -3.93
CA LEU A 53 -6.58 -6.65 -4.42
C LEU A 53 -6.09 -7.06 -5.81
N GLU A 54 -5.88 -8.36 -6.05
CA GLU A 54 -5.51 -8.90 -7.36
C GLU A 54 -6.60 -8.63 -8.41
N ALA A 55 -7.87 -8.81 -8.06
CA ALA A 55 -9.00 -8.51 -8.95
C ALA A 55 -9.09 -7.01 -9.29
N LEU A 56 -8.82 -6.13 -8.32
CA LEU A 56 -8.82 -4.69 -8.53
C LEU A 56 -7.73 -4.21 -9.49
N VAL A 57 -6.51 -4.75 -9.36
CA VAL A 57 -5.38 -4.35 -10.23
C VAL A 57 -5.41 -5.02 -11.59
N ALA A 58 -6.25 -6.04 -11.79
CA ALA A 58 -6.48 -6.67 -13.09
C ALA A 58 -7.63 -6.04 -13.90
N ASP A 59 -8.41 -5.12 -13.29
CA ASP A 59 -9.54 -4.50 -13.98
C ASP A 59 -9.06 -3.55 -15.10
N LYS A 60 -9.73 -3.61 -16.25
CA LYS A 60 -9.39 -2.83 -17.45
C LYS A 60 -9.51 -1.31 -17.27
N ASP A 61 -10.34 -0.85 -16.33
CA ASP A 61 -10.61 0.58 -16.11
C ASP A 61 -9.62 1.19 -15.08
N LEU A 62 -8.71 0.36 -14.57
CA LEU A 62 -7.54 0.78 -13.80
C LEU A 62 -6.60 1.64 -14.66
N LYS A 63 -6.02 2.67 -14.07
CA LYS A 63 -4.87 3.37 -14.65
C LYS A 63 -3.66 3.15 -13.77
N ALA A 64 -2.53 2.78 -14.36
CA ALA A 64 -1.30 2.52 -13.62
C ALA A 64 -0.10 3.20 -14.28
N ILE A 65 0.83 3.65 -13.44
CA ILE A 65 2.17 4.07 -13.85
C ILE A 65 3.14 3.05 -13.26
N GLU A 66 3.86 2.32 -14.11
CA GLU A 66 4.91 1.41 -13.66
C GLU A 66 6.09 2.22 -13.10
N ILE A 67 6.60 1.81 -11.94
CA ILE A 67 7.71 2.49 -11.28
C ILE A 67 8.79 1.45 -10.97
N HIS A 68 10.02 1.70 -11.44
CA HIS A 68 11.18 0.96 -10.99
C HIS A 68 11.77 1.65 -9.76
N TRP A 69 11.64 1.02 -8.58
CA TRP A 69 12.02 1.66 -7.31
C TRP A 69 13.51 1.53 -7.05
N GLN A 70 14.27 2.54 -7.43
CA GLN A 70 15.71 2.56 -7.21
C GLN A 70 16.04 3.27 -5.90
N LYS A 71 16.82 2.61 -5.04
CA LYS A 71 17.36 3.26 -3.84
C LYS A 71 18.47 4.23 -4.24
N THR A 72 18.35 5.48 -3.82
CA THR A 72 19.44 6.45 -3.89
C THR A 72 20.26 6.38 -2.60
N LYS A 73 21.59 6.53 -2.71
CA LYS A 73 22.44 6.64 -1.52
C LYS A 73 22.17 7.99 -0.85
N ILE A 74 21.48 7.97 0.28
CA ILE A 74 21.21 9.15 1.11
C ILE A 74 21.70 8.84 2.53
N SER A 75 22.49 9.75 3.09
CA SER A 75 22.85 9.71 4.51
C SER A 75 21.96 10.69 5.26
N TYR A 76 21.28 10.19 6.30
CA TYR A 76 20.42 11.00 7.16
C TYR A 76 20.59 10.52 8.60
N ASP A 77 20.96 11.44 9.49
CA ASP A 77 20.97 11.21 10.93
C ASP A 77 19.67 11.77 11.54
N PRO A 78 18.74 10.91 12.01
CA PRO A 78 17.46 11.35 12.56
C PRO A 78 17.60 12.10 13.90
N TYR A 79 18.74 11.98 14.60
CA TYR A 79 18.94 12.56 15.92
C TYR A 79 19.68 13.89 15.88
N LYS A 80 20.48 14.14 14.84
CA LYS A 80 21.31 15.34 14.70
C LYS A 80 20.55 16.61 15.04
N ARG A 81 19.36 16.80 14.45
CA ARG A 81 18.50 17.97 14.72
C ARG A 81 18.20 18.15 16.20
N TRP A 82 17.84 17.08 16.90
CA TRP A 82 17.47 17.14 18.30
C TRP A 82 18.70 17.42 19.16
N VAL A 83 19.80 16.70 18.91
CA VAL A 83 21.06 16.88 19.65
C VAL A 83 21.58 18.30 19.51
N ASP A 84 21.55 18.87 18.31
CA ASP A 84 21.97 20.25 18.05
C ASP A 84 21.09 21.24 18.84
N HIS A 85 19.76 21.06 18.84
CA HIS A 85 18.84 21.89 19.65
C HIS A 85 19.06 21.76 21.16
N TRP A 86 19.45 20.58 21.66
CA TRP A 86 19.75 20.39 23.09
C TRP A 86 21.08 21.04 23.50
N LYS A 87 22.05 21.17 22.57
CA LYS A 87 23.36 21.77 22.80
C LYS A 87 23.38 23.30 22.70
N GLU A 88 22.42 23.89 21.99
CA GLU A 88 22.24 25.35 21.91
C GLU A 88 21.65 25.97 23.20
N LYS A 89 21.31 25.15 24.20
CA LYS A 89 20.94 25.57 25.56
C LYS A 89 22.09 25.37 26.54
#